data_AF-A0A2D6WTJ1-F1
#
_entry.id   AF-A0A2D6WTJ1-F1
#
_cell.length_a   1.000
_cell.length_b   1.000
_cell.length_c   1.000
_cell.angle_alpha   90.00
_cell.angle_beta   90.00
_cell.angle_gamma   90.00
#
_symmetry.space_group_name_H-M   'P 1'
#
loop_
_entity.id
_entity.type
_entity.pdbx_description
1 polymer ?
#
loop_
_entity_poly.entity_id
_entity_poly.type
_entity_poly.pdbx_seq_one_letter_code
_entity_poly.pdbx_strand_id
1 'polypeptide(L)'
;MSDGFAMELCGTQGSYQIVPDGVEAIDLDSVGAAIEAAGFEVGGRSRLCWTFSGRCEMTLYPSGKLMIRTEDKGLAEDVAQSHVNEWVKS
;
A
#
# COMPACT_ATOMS: atom_id res chain seq x y z
N MET A 1 12.38 -17.71 -4.02
CA MET A 1 11.31 -17.33 -3.07
C MET A 1 10.78 -16.04 -3.62
N SER A 2 9.55 -16.03 -4.14
CA SER A 2 8.94 -14.81 -4.67
C SER A 2 8.29 -14.11 -3.49
N ASP A 3 8.61 -12.85 -3.23
CA ASP A 3 8.17 -12.09 -2.05
C ASP A 3 6.65 -11.86 -1.95
N GLY A 4 5.83 -12.53 -2.79
CA GLY A 4 4.37 -12.45 -2.73
C GLY A 4 3.80 -11.14 -3.26
N PHE A 5 4.61 -10.30 -3.90
CA PHE A 5 4.16 -9.09 -4.60
C PHE A 5 5.10 -8.69 -5.74
N ALA A 6 4.55 -7.96 -6.71
CA ALA A 6 5.33 -7.22 -7.68
C ALA A 6 5.52 -5.78 -7.17
N MET A 7 6.78 -5.33 -7.07
CA MET A 7 7.14 -3.94 -6.79
C MET A 7 7.70 -3.30 -8.05
N GLU A 8 6.90 -2.43 -8.67
CA GLU A 8 7.29 -1.72 -9.88
C GLU A 8 7.56 -0.24 -9.55
N LEU A 9 8.75 0.24 -9.90
CA LEU A 9 9.05 1.67 -9.86
C LEU A 9 8.32 2.35 -11.03
N CYS A 10 7.36 3.22 -10.73
CA CYS A 10 6.71 4.03 -11.74
C CYS A 10 7.57 5.28 -12.06
N GLY A 11 8.43 5.18 -13.08
CA GLY A 11 9.14 6.32 -13.68
C GLY A 11 10.40 6.78 -12.95
N THR A 12 10.79 8.05 -13.14
CA THR A 12 12.03 8.65 -12.60
C THR A 12 11.90 9.24 -11.19
N GLN A 13 10.71 9.23 -10.57
CA GLN A 13 10.49 9.89 -9.27
C GLN A 13 9.71 9.02 -8.28
N GLY A 14 10.45 8.39 -7.36
CA GLY A 14 10.02 8.04 -6.00
C GLY A 14 8.61 7.50 -5.83
N SER A 15 8.13 6.66 -6.74
CA SER A 15 6.79 6.10 -6.70
C SER A 15 6.86 4.61 -6.99
N TYR A 16 6.40 3.82 -6.04
CA TYR A 16 6.45 2.37 -6.07
C TYR A 16 5.03 1.82 -6.07
N GLN A 17 4.76 0.91 -7.00
CA GLN A 17 3.50 0.20 -7.08
C GLN A 17 3.69 -1.21 -6.54
N ILE A 18 2.88 -1.56 -5.54
CA ILE A 18 2.83 -2.88 -4.93
C ILE A 18 1.55 -3.57 -5.37
N VAL A 19 1.70 -4.73 -6.00
CA VAL A 19 0.59 -5.60 -6.37
C VAL A 19 0.76 -6.92 -5.63
N PRO A 20 -0.05 -7.18 -4.59
CA PRO A 20 -0.01 -8.46 -3.87
C PRO A 20 -0.39 -9.62 -4.79
N ASP A 21 0.32 -10.74 -4.68
CA ASP A 21 0.05 -11.96 -5.44
C ASP A 21 -1.18 -12.69 -4.88
N GLY A 22 -2.04 -13.18 -5.75
CA GLY A 22 -3.25 -13.92 -5.36
C GLY A 22 -4.36 -13.08 -4.72
N VAL A 23 -4.25 -11.75 -4.72
CA VAL A 23 -5.28 -10.83 -4.22
C VAL A 23 -6.01 -10.19 -5.39
N GLU A 24 -7.28 -10.56 -5.57
CA GLU A 24 -8.14 -9.96 -6.62
C GLU A 24 -8.96 -8.78 -6.09
N ALA A 25 -9.32 -8.81 -4.79
CA ALA A 25 -10.05 -7.77 -4.11
C ALA A 25 -9.75 -7.78 -2.61
N ILE A 26 -9.85 -6.60 -1.98
CA ILE A 26 -9.73 -6.40 -0.54
C ILE A 26 -10.92 -5.62 0.01
N ASP A 27 -11.13 -5.73 1.32
CA ASP A 27 -11.99 -4.79 2.04
C ASP A 27 -11.20 -3.52 2.37
N LEU A 28 -11.55 -2.40 1.72
CA LEU A 28 -10.87 -1.12 1.93
C LEU A 28 -11.00 -0.61 3.36
N ASP A 29 -12.10 -0.90 4.06
CA ASP A 29 -12.29 -0.44 5.43
C ASP A 29 -11.39 -1.25 6.40
N SER A 30 -11.32 -2.56 6.24
CA SER A 30 -10.45 -3.43 7.07
C SER A 30 -8.97 -3.13 6.84
N VAL A 31 -8.52 -3.11 5.58
CA VAL A 31 -7.13 -2.81 5.23
C VAL A 31 -6.79 -1.36 5.57
N GLY A 32 -7.71 -0.42 5.35
CA GLY A 32 -7.54 0.98 5.70
C GLY A 32 -7.37 1.19 7.20
N ALA A 33 -8.17 0.51 8.02
CA ALA A 33 -8.03 0.55 9.48
C ALA A 33 -6.69 -0.05 9.95
N ALA A 34 -6.19 -1.11 9.31
CA ALA A 34 -4.88 -1.69 9.62
C ALA A 34 -3.74 -0.70 9.31
N ILE A 35 -3.83 0.04 8.18
CA ILE A 35 -2.88 1.08 7.81
C ILE A 35 -2.93 2.26 8.81
N GLU A 36 -4.12 2.66 9.26
CA GLU A 36 -4.27 3.69 10.30
C GLU A 36 -3.65 3.25 11.63
N ALA A 37 -3.87 2.00 12.03
CA ALA A 37 -3.26 1.43 13.23
C ALA A 37 -1.72 1.36 13.15
N ALA A 38 -1.16 1.28 11.94
CA ALA A 38 0.28 1.37 11.69
C ALA A 38 0.84 2.81 11.77
N GLY A 39 -0.01 3.80 12.11
CA GLY A 39 0.37 5.18 12.36
C GLY A 39 0.34 6.08 11.13
N PHE A 40 -0.38 5.69 10.07
CA PHE A 40 -0.66 6.56 8.94
C PHE A 40 -1.99 7.29 9.12
N GLU A 41 -2.09 8.49 8.59
CA GLU A 41 -3.31 9.29 8.65
C GLU A 41 -4.10 9.11 7.36
N VAL A 42 -5.40 8.86 7.45
CA VAL A 42 -6.24 8.83 6.25
C VAL A 42 -6.54 10.24 5.78
N GLY A 43 -6.13 10.56 4.55
CA GLY A 43 -6.48 11.80 3.89
C GLY A 43 -7.87 11.73 3.21
N GLY A 44 -8.07 10.72 2.37
CA GLY A 44 -9.27 10.59 1.54
C GLY A 44 -9.82 9.17 1.56
N ARG A 45 -11.14 9.04 1.78
CA ARG A 45 -11.84 7.74 1.77
C ARG A 45 -12.88 7.76 0.67
N SER A 46 -12.77 6.80 -0.26
CA SER A 46 -13.77 6.60 -1.29
C SER A 46 -13.88 5.12 -1.65
N ARG A 47 -14.94 4.76 -2.38
CA ARG A 47 -15.11 3.39 -2.89
C ARG A 47 -14.09 3.02 -3.98
N LEU A 48 -13.40 4.01 -4.55
CA LEU A 48 -12.45 3.82 -5.65
C LEU A 48 -11.01 3.70 -5.15
N CYS A 49 -10.68 4.44 -4.09
CA CYS A 49 -9.38 4.38 -3.43
C CYS A 49 -9.42 5.09 -2.07
N TRP A 50 -8.46 4.73 -1.24
CA TRP A 50 -8.15 5.44 -0.01
C TRP A 50 -6.75 6.05 -0.13
N THR A 51 -6.55 7.25 0.39
CA THR A 51 -5.24 7.91 0.44
C THR A 51 -4.79 8.08 1.87
N PHE A 52 -3.50 7.88 2.10
CA PHE A 52 -2.89 7.98 3.42
C PHE A 52 -1.65 8.87 3.36
N SER A 53 -1.39 9.58 4.45
CA SER A 53 -0.23 10.44 4.65
C SER A 53 0.50 10.07 5.96
N GLY A 54 1.70 10.60 6.16
CA GLY A 54 2.51 10.37 7.35
C GLY A 54 3.98 10.23 6.99
N ARG A 55 4.54 9.01 7.18
CA ARG A 55 5.93 8.72 6.81
C ARG A 55 6.17 8.75 5.30
N CYS A 56 5.16 8.37 4.53
CA CYS A 56 5.10 8.47 3.08
C CYS A 56 3.64 8.66 2.65
N GLU A 57 3.45 9.09 1.40
CA GLU A 57 2.12 9.20 0.82
C GLU A 57 1.73 7.88 0.18
N MET A 58 0.51 7.40 0.43
CA MET A 58 0.03 6.13 -0.09
C MET A 58 -1.36 6.24 -0.73
N THR A 59 -1.63 5.35 -1.67
CA THR A 59 -2.96 5.19 -2.28
C THR A 59 -3.30 3.71 -2.39
N LEU A 60 -4.33 3.29 -1.66
CA LEU A 60 -4.85 1.93 -1.64
C LEU A 60 -6.05 1.80 -2.59
N TYR A 61 -6.07 0.73 -3.38
CA TYR A 61 -7.14 0.42 -4.31
C TYR A 61 -7.90 -0.85 -3.88
N PRO A 62 -9.20 -0.98 -4.23
CA PRO A 62 -10.01 -2.16 -3.93
C PRO A 62 -9.42 -3.46 -4.46
N SER A 63 -8.57 -3.41 -5.49
CA SER A 63 -7.89 -4.57 -6.06
C SER A 63 -6.70 -5.07 -5.23
N GLY A 64 -6.46 -4.50 -4.04
CA GLY A 64 -5.27 -4.80 -3.22
C GLY A 64 -4.00 -4.06 -3.65
N LYS A 65 -4.02 -3.38 -4.81
CA LYS A 65 -2.90 -2.55 -5.28
C LYS A 65 -2.68 -1.39 -4.30
N LEU A 66 -1.42 -1.18 -3.93
CA LEU A 66 -0.97 -0.05 -3.12
C LEU A 66 0.07 0.74 -3.91
N MET A 67 -0.11 2.06 -4.00
CA MET A 67 0.91 2.95 -4.51
C MET A 67 1.55 3.69 -3.34
N ILE A 68 2.88 3.69 -3.29
CA ILE A 68 3.68 4.35 -2.26
C ILE A 68 4.49 5.43 -2.96
N ARG A 69 4.42 6.68 -2.48
CA ARG A 69 5.21 7.80 -2.97
C ARG A 69 6.21 8.21 -1.91
N THR A 70 7.48 7.90 -2.17
CA THR A 70 8.63 8.21 -1.33
C THR A 70 9.90 8.10 -2.17
N GLU A 71 10.89 8.96 -1.90
CA GLU A 71 12.22 8.83 -2.49
C GLU A 71 13.09 7.79 -1.75
N ASP A 72 12.67 7.38 -0.55
CA ASP A 72 13.33 6.36 0.24
C ASP A 72 12.84 4.96 -0.17
N LYS A 73 13.68 4.24 -0.91
CA LYS A 73 13.42 2.85 -1.33
C LYS A 73 13.25 1.90 -0.15
N GLY A 74 14.01 2.08 0.93
CA GLY A 74 13.93 1.22 2.12
C GLY A 74 12.57 1.38 2.79
N LEU A 75 12.11 2.61 2.95
CA LEU A 75 10.76 2.89 3.45
C LEU A 75 9.68 2.29 2.55
N ALA A 76 9.84 2.37 1.22
CA ALA A 76 8.89 1.75 0.29
C ALA A 76 8.85 0.22 0.42
N GLU A 77 10.00 -0.43 0.60
CA GLU A 77 10.09 -1.88 0.79
C GLU A 77 9.49 -2.31 2.13
N ASP A 78 9.76 -1.59 3.22
CA ASP A 78 9.17 -1.87 4.54
C ASP A 78 7.65 -1.78 4.50
N VAL A 79 7.11 -0.71 3.92
CA VAL A 79 5.65 -0.52 3.76
C VAL A 79 5.05 -1.58 2.85
N ALA A 80 5.74 -1.95 1.75
CA ALA A 80 5.28 -3.01 0.87
C ALA A 80 5.16 -4.35 1.62
N GLN A 81 6.15 -4.70 2.43
CA GLN A 81 6.16 -5.91 3.23
C GLN A 81 5.02 -5.92 4.26
N SER A 82 4.80 -4.83 5.00
CA SER A 82 3.66 -4.73 5.93
C SER A 82 2.33 -4.88 5.19
N HIS A 83 2.19 -4.27 4.01
CA HIS A 83 0.97 -4.38 3.22
C HIS A 83 0.65 -5.81 2.83
N VAL A 84 1.63 -6.54 2.26
CA VAL A 84 1.39 -7.89 1.70
C VAL A 84 1.34 -8.98 2.77
N ASN A 85 1.99 -8.76 3.91
CA ASN A 85 2.06 -9.76 4.97
C ASN A 85 0.98 -9.60 6.03
N GLU A 86 0.54 -8.37 6.28
CA GLU A 86 -0.33 -8.02 7.41
C GLU A 86 -1.63 -7.36 6.92
N TRP A 87 -1.54 -6.24 6.21
CA TRP A 87 -2.73 -5.41 5.97
C TRP A 87 -3.74 -6.05 5.04
N VAL A 88 -3.33 -6.60 3.89
CA VAL A 88 -4.27 -7.24 2.94
C VAL A 88 -4.88 -8.55 3.44
N LYS A 89 -4.39 -9.08 4.58
CA LYS A 89 -4.90 -10.29 5.21
C LYS A 89 -5.82 -10.01 6.42
N SER A 90 -6.05 -8.73 6.73
CA SER A 90 -6.85 -8.27 7.87
C SER A 90 -8.35 -8.37 7.63
#